data_AF-A0ABD6MQ21-F1
#
_entry.id   AF-A0ABD6MQ21-F1
#
_cell.length_a   1.000
_cell.length_b   1.000
_cell.length_c   1.000
_cell.angle_alpha   90.00
_cell.angle_beta   90.00
_cell.angle_gamma   90.00
#
_symmetry.space_group_name_H-M   'P 1'
#
loop_
_entity.id
_entity.type
_entity.pdbx_description
1 polymer ?
#
loop_
_entity_poly.entity_id
_entity_poly.type
_entity_poly.pdbx_seq_one_letter_code
_entity_poly.pdbx_strand_id
1 'polypeptide(L)'
;MVGGRARARSPRELTDNPEAWPEQPSTDVAAEAVRHIARKVTRVLDDRGLSLRATAAGSGVNRQAVADLLAGRSWPDVATVARLAHFTGVHLWPDITSIDRKRTH
;
A
#
# COMPACT_ATOMS: atom_id res chain seq x y z
N MET A 1 3.01 12.57 -15.06
CA MET A 1 2.40 13.32 -13.94
C MET A 1 0.91 13.09 -13.96
N VAL A 2 0.32 12.73 -12.82
CA VAL A 2 -1.12 12.51 -12.59
C VAL A 2 -1.38 12.57 -11.08
N GLY A 3 -2.50 13.09 -10.57
CA GLY A 3 -3.63 13.72 -11.25
C GLY A 3 -4.77 13.95 -10.25
N GLY A 4 -5.45 15.10 -10.34
CA GLY A 4 -6.59 15.47 -9.48
C GLY A 4 -6.22 15.92 -8.06
N ARG A 5 -7.02 16.85 -7.51
CA ARG A 5 -6.84 17.42 -6.14
C ARG A 5 -6.83 16.37 -5.01
N ALA A 6 -7.41 15.20 -5.23
CA ALA A 6 -7.42 14.09 -4.26
C ALA A 6 -6.01 13.63 -3.84
N ARG A 7 -4.99 13.77 -4.71
CA ARG A 7 -3.60 13.40 -4.38
C ARG A 7 -2.83 14.47 -3.59
N ALA A 8 -3.47 15.58 -3.20
CA ALA A 8 -2.87 16.54 -2.28
C ALA A 8 -2.72 15.97 -0.85
N ARG A 9 -3.56 14.99 -0.50
CA ARG A 9 -3.40 14.15 0.70
C ARG A 9 -2.82 12.80 0.29
N SER A 10 -1.92 12.31 1.12
CA SER A 10 -1.38 10.95 1.04
C SER A 10 -2.38 9.93 1.58
N PRO A 11 -2.28 8.64 1.20
CA PRO A 11 -3.20 7.58 1.66
C PRO A 11 -3.39 7.54 3.18
N ARG A 12 -2.32 7.72 3.97
CA ARG A 12 -2.41 7.76 5.44
C ARG A 12 -3.18 8.95 5.98
N GLU A 13 -3.19 10.08 5.27
CA GLU A 13 -3.94 11.26 5.69
C GLU A 13 -5.43 11.12 5.41
N LEU A 14 -5.87 10.01 4.82
CA LEU A 14 -7.28 9.65 4.60
C LEU A 14 -7.76 8.57 5.59
N THR A 15 -7.01 8.25 6.65
CA THR A 15 -7.46 7.45 7.80
C THR A 15 -7.79 8.35 9.00
N ASP A 16 -8.53 7.82 9.98
CA ASP A 16 -8.90 8.56 11.20
C ASP A 16 -7.66 8.93 12.06
N ASN A 17 -6.63 8.08 12.08
CA ASN A 17 -5.32 8.37 12.67
C ASN A 17 -4.18 8.06 11.67
N PRO A 18 -3.55 9.09 11.07
CA PRO A 18 -2.44 8.93 10.14
C PRO A 18 -1.13 8.37 10.75
N GLU A 19 -0.95 8.46 12.07
CA GLU A 19 0.22 7.90 12.77
C GLU A 19 0.07 6.40 13.04
N ALA A 20 -1.18 5.92 13.15
CA ALA A 20 -1.50 4.49 13.28
C ALA A 20 -1.51 3.75 11.93
N TRP A 21 -0.96 4.33 10.85
CA TRP A 21 -0.85 3.67 9.55
C TRP A 21 0.13 2.48 9.61
N PRO A 22 -0.17 1.32 9.00
CA PRO A 22 -1.36 1.01 8.18
C PRO A 22 -2.48 0.28 8.96
N GLU A 23 -2.52 0.34 10.29
CA GLU A 23 -3.41 -0.52 11.07
C GLU A 23 -4.88 -0.07 11.08
N GLN A 24 -5.17 1.21 10.94
CA GLN A 24 -6.55 1.70 10.82
C GLN A 24 -7.04 1.75 9.37
N PRO A 25 -8.27 1.28 9.08
CA PRO A 25 -8.87 1.38 7.74
C PRO A 25 -9.25 2.82 7.37
N SER A 26 -9.35 3.08 6.07
CA SER A 26 -9.88 4.31 5.49
C SER A 26 -11.32 4.11 4.98
N THR A 27 -12.10 5.19 4.95
CA THR A 27 -13.39 5.25 4.23
C THR A 27 -13.22 5.62 2.75
N ASP A 28 -12.04 6.10 2.34
CA ASP A 28 -11.70 6.30 0.92
C ASP A 28 -11.26 4.96 0.30
N VAL A 29 -11.98 4.55 -0.75
CA VAL A 29 -11.79 3.25 -1.42
C VAL A 29 -10.38 3.10 -2.00
N ALA A 30 -9.76 4.18 -2.47
CA ALA A 30 -8.42 4.13 -3.04
C ALA A 30 -7.36 4.09 -1.93
N ALA A 31 -7.53 4.85 -0.86
CA ALA A 31 -6.64 4.82 0.30
C ALA A 31 -6.68 3.46 1.01
N GLU A 32 -7.86 2.85 1.14
CA GLU A 32 -8.02 1.51 1.72
C GLU A 32 -7.35 0.43 0.84
N ALA A 33 -7.40 0.57 -0.50
CA ALA A 33 -6.63 -0.30 -1.39
C ALA A 33 -5.12 -0.16 -1.18
N VAL A 34 -4.60 1.07 -1.06
CA VAL A 34 -3.18 1.29 -0.75
C VAL A 34 -2.79 0.76 0.62
N ARG A 35 -3.66 0.91 1.63
CA ARG A 35 -3.48 0.34 2.97
C ARG A 35 -3.38 -1.19 2.91
N HIS A 36 -4.31 -1.86 2.21
CA HIS A 36 -4.26 -3.31 2.02
C HIS A 36 -2.95 -3.77 1.35
N ILE A 37 -2.49 -3.05 0.32
CA ILE A 37 -1.22 -3.31 -0.35
C ILE A 37 -0.06 -3.13 0.64
N ALA A 38 -0.01 -2.01 1.38
CA ALA A 38 1.03 -1.74 2.37
C ALA A 38 1.09 -2.84 3.44
N ARG A 39 -0.03 -3.23 4.03
CA ARG A 39 -0.09 -4.33 5.03
C ARG A 39 0.40 -5.66 4.48
N LYS A 40 -0.01 -6.03 3.25
CA LYS A 40 0.45 -7.26 2.60
C LYS A 40 1.95 -7.23 2.33
N VAL A 41 2.51 -6.11 1.87
CA VAL A 41 3.96 -5.98 1.61
C VAL A 41 4.75 -5.97 2.92
N THR A 42 4.36 -5.17 3.93
CA THR A 42 5.01 -5.17 5.26
C THR A 42 5.11 -6.59 5.81
N ARG A 43 3.98 -7.30 5.87
CA ARG A 43 3.94 -8.67 6.35
C ARG A 43 4.88 -9.61 5.59
N VAL A 44 4.91 -9.55 4.26
CA VAL A 44 5.82 -10.41 3.46
C VAL A 44 7.29 -10.05 3.69
N LEU A 45 7.60 -8.78 3.94
CA LEU A 45 8.96 -8.35 4.26
C LEU A 45 9.38 -8.87 5.64
N ASP A 46 8.51 -8.75 6.65
CA ASP A 46 8.76 -9.23 8.01
C ASP A 46 8.85 -10.77 8.06
N ASP A 47 7.86 -11.48 7.50
CA ASP A 47 7.78 -12.95 7.42
C ASP A 47 9.01 -13.58 6.72
N ARG A 48 9.75 -12.80 5.89
CA ARG A 48 10.92 -13.25 5.12
C ARG A 48 12.23 -12.54 5.51
N GLY A 49 12.23 -11.65 6.50
CA GLY A 49 13.40 -10.84 6.87
C GLY A 49 13.97 -9.94 5.76
N LEU A 50 13.13 -9.52 4.80
CA LEU A 50 13.57 -8.76 3.63
C LEU A 50 13.75 -7.26 3.95
N SER A 51 14.99 -6.79 3.83
CA SER A 51 15.26 -5.35 3.90
C SER A 51 14.66 -4.59 2.70
N LEU A 52 14.40 -3.29 2.87
CA LEU A 52 14.00 -2.40 1.77
C LEU A 52 14.99 -2.39 0.60
N ARG A 53 16.29 -2.60 0.87
CA ARG A 53 17.33 -2.71 -0.17
C ARG A 53 17.17 -4.00 -0.99
N ALA A 54 16.98 -5.14 -0.32
CA ALA A 54 16.74 -6.42 -0.98
C ALA A 54 15.43 -6.39 -1.80
N THR A 55 14.36 -5.83 -1.23
CA THR A 55 13.06 -5.66 -1.90
C THR A 55 13.17 -4.78 -3.15
N ALA A 56 13.90 -3.67 -3.07
CA ALA A 56 14.13 -2.80 -4.23
C ALA A 56 14.93 -3.51 -5.35
N ALA A 57 16.00 -4.23 -4.98
CA ALA A 57 16.82 -4.97 -5.94
C ALA A 57 16.04 -6.11 -6.62
N GLY A 58 15.27 -6.89 -5.87
CA GLY A 58 14.52 -8.03 -6.40
C GLY A 58 13.24 -7.67 -7.17
N SER A 59 12.59 -6.54 -6.85
CA SER A 59 11.39 -6.08 -7.57
C SER A 59 11.67 -5.08 -8.70
N GLY A 60 12.85 -4.48 -8.75
CA GLY A 60 13.13 -3.36 -9.66
C GLY A 60 12.26 -2.12 -9.36
N VAL A 61 11.78 -1.97 -8.13
CA VAL A 61 11.09 -0.76 -7.63
C VAL A 61 12.07 0.08 -6.83
N ASN A 62 12.00 1.41 -6.95
CA ASN A 62 12.88 2.31 -6.20
C ASN A 62 12.69 2.12 -4.68
N ARG A 63 13.80 1.98 -3.93
CA ARG A 63 13.80 1.79 -2.47
C ARG A 63 12.96 2.83 -1.72
N GLN A 64 13.01 4.08 -2.16
CA GLN A 64 12.25 5.18 -1.57
C GLN A 64 10.75 5.05 -1.86
N ALA A 65 10.37 4.65 -3.08
CA ALA A 65 8.97 4.37 -3.42
C ALA A 65 8.39 3.20 -2.60
N VAL A 66 9.18 2.15 -2.31
CA VAL A 66 8.77 1.10 -1.37
C VAL A 66 8.59 1.70 0.03
N ALA A 67 9.54 2.48 0.53
CA ALA A 67 9.46 3.09 1.86
C ALA A 67 8.27 4.06 2.02
N ASP A 68 7.92 4.82 0.98
CA ASP A 68 6.80 5.76 0.97
C ASP A 68 5.45 5.06 0.80
N LEU A 69 5.39 3.92 0.08
CA LEU A 69 4.24 3.04 0.03
C LEU A 69 3.94 2.43 1.41
N LEU A 70 4.94 1.81 2.05
CA LEU A 70 4.76 1.18 3.37
C LEU A 70 4.31 2.20 4.43
N ALA A 71 4.87 3.41 4.37
CA ALA A 71 4.51 4.51 5.28
C ALA A 71 3.25 5.30 4.85
N GLY A 72 2.57 4.91 3.76
CA GLY A 72 1.33 5.55 3.30
C GLY A 72 1.48 7.00 2.84
N ARG A 73 2.70 7.42 2.49
CA ARG A 73 3.06 8.77 2.03
C ARG A 73 2.86 8.97 0.52
N SER A 74 2.81 7.87 -0.26
CA SER A 74 2.70 7.93 -1.71
C SER A 74 1.57 7.06 -2.25
N TRP A 75 0.97 7.51 -3.35
CA TRP A 75 0.08 6.71 -4.19
C TRP A 75 0.91 5.82 -5.13
N PRO A 76 0.95 4.49 -4.96
CA PRO A 76 1.67 3.61 -5.88
C PRO A 76 0.97 3.59 -7.25
N ASP A 77 1.76 3.44 -8.32
CA ASP A 77 1.22 3.17 -9.64
C ASP A 77 1.05 1.66 -9.90
N VAL A 78 0.33 1.31 -10.97
CA VAL A 78 0.04 -0.09 -11.34
C VAL A 78 1.34 -0.87 -11.59
N ALA A 79 2.37 -0.23 -12.16
CA ALA A 79 3.66 -0.86 -12.41
C ALA A 79 4.38 -1.24 -11.10
N THR A 80 4.35 -0.36 -10.10
CA THR A 80 4.88 -0.59 -8.76
C THR A 80 4.18 -1.77 -8.08
N VAL A 81 2.85 -1.78 -8.10
CA VAL A 81 2.06 -2.88 -7.49
C VAL A 81 2.32 -4.20 -8.21
N ALA A 82 2.36 -4.22 -9.55
CA ALA A 82 2.62 -5.44 -10.32
C ALA A 82 4.03 -6.01 -10.07
N ARG A 83 5.06 -5.15 -10.02
CA ARG A 83 6.44 -5.56 -9.73
C ARG A 83 6.59 -6.11 -8.31
N LEU A 84 5.99 -5.46 -7.31
CA LEU A 84 6.00 -5.95 -5.93
C LEU A 84 5.23 -7.27 -5.80
N ALA A 85 4.07 -7.41 -6.47
CA ALA A 85 3.30 -8.65 -6.47
C ALA A 85 4.09 -9.81 -7.11
N HIS A 86 4.76 -9.57 -8.23
CA HIS A 86 5.61 -10.56 -8.90
C HIS A 86 6.79 -11.00 -8.01
N PHE A 87 7.53 -10.04 -7.44
CA PHE A 87 8.67 -10.34 -6.56
C PHE A 87 8.25 -11.04 -5.25
N THR A 88 7.14 -10.62 -4.64
CA THR A 88 6.65 -11.24 -3.40
C THR A 88 5.96 -12.59 -3.65
N GLY A 89 5.42 -12.83 -4.85
CA GLY A 89 4.56 -13.97 -5.14
C GLY A 89 3.19 -13.88 -4.46
N VAL A 90 2.76 -12.68 -4.07
CA VAL A 90 1.51 -12.44 -3.32
C VAL A 90 0.53 -11.59 -4.12
N HIS A 91 -0.75 -11.96 -4.11
CA HIS A 91 -1.83 -11.14 -4.65
C HIS A 91 -2.00 -9.88 -3.81
N LEU A 92 -1.41 -8.76 -4.25
CA LEU A 92 -1.39 -7.51 -3.47
C LEU A 92 -2.71 -6.73 -3.52
N TRP A 93 -3.42 -6.74 -4.64
CA TRP A 93 -4.68 -5.99 -4.78
C TRP A 93 -5.72 -6.49 -3.75
N PRO A 94 -6.56 -5.61 -3.18
CA PRO A 94 -7.69 -6.04 -2.34
C PRO A 94 -8.75 -6.76 -3.18
N ASP A 95 -9.28 -7.86 -2.65
CA ASP A 95 -10.44 -8.52 -3.24
C ASP A 95 -11.68 -7.65 -2.98
N ILE A 96 -12.58 -7.53 -3.95
CA ILE A 96 -13.73 -6.59 -3.89
C ILE A 96 -14.63 -6.87 -2.67
N THR A 97 -14.72 -8.14 -2.25
CA THR A 97 -15.43 -8.60 -1.04
C THR A 97 -14.80 -8.13 0.28
N SER A 98 -13.54 -7.65 0.27
CA SER A 98 -12.86 -7.07 1.43
C SER A 98 -13.24 -5.61 1.67
N ILE A 99 -13.69 -4.89 0.65
CA ILE A 99 -13.94 -3.44 0.70
C ILE A 99 -15.35 -3.13 1.23
N ASP A 100 -16.33 -4.00 0.99
CA ASP A 100 -17.76 -3.72 1.26
C ASP A 100 -18.22 -4.05 2.71
N ARG A 101 -17.37 -4.70 3.53
CA ARG A 101 -17.74 -5.18 4.88
C ARG A 101 -17.84 -4.11 5.99
N LYS A 102 -17.85 -2.82 5.63
CA LYS A 102 -18.08 -1.71 6.57
C LYS A 102 -19.35 -0.90 6.30
N ARG A 103 -20.30 -1.45 5.53
CA ARG A 103 -21.70 -1.00 5.57
C ARG A 103 -22.40 -1.60 6.79
N THR A 104 -22.22 -0.96 7.94
CA THR A 104 -23.03 -1.22 9.14
C THR A 104 -24.48 -0.80 8.87
N HIS A 105 -25.43 -1.66 9.24
CA HIS A 105 -26.86 -1.33 9.31
C HIS A 105 -27.17 -0.42 10.50
#